data_AF-A0A1Y4BG92-F1
#
_entry.id   AF-A0A1Y4BG92-F1
#
_cell.length_a   1.000
_cell.length_b   1.000
_cell.length_c   1.000
_cell.angle_alpha   90.00
_cell.angle_beta   90.00
_cell.angle_gamma   90.00
#
_symmetry.space_group_name_H-M   'P 1'
#
loop_
_entity.id
_entity.type
_entity.pdbx_description
1 polymer ?
#
loop_
_entity_poly.entity_id
_entity_poly.type
_entity_poly.pdbx_seq_one_letter_code
_entity_poly.pdbx_strand_id
1 'polypeptide(L)'
;QKNRIDKFLQSSGFRFTAFLSDAFGASGRNIIRHLMEYGNISREALDRCLKTQTRKRIDEILIALNGSLSEHQRGFLRMIFGHLEALEQHRHTVEDAITKEITKHEEALSLLCSIPGIDVTAAAAIIAEIGTDMSAFPDSQHICSWAGLSPGNNESAGKRKSAHINKGNPYLKSMLCEVGWVISGKRSLYLSGWYWRIKQRKGAKRATIALARKLLALIYTMLKTGSPYNEDCFEIRRKQSERKRASRMVNELQKLGYFVVAPG
;
A
#
# COMPACT_ATOMS: atom_id res chain seq x y z
N GLN A 1 -3.17 15.42 17.72
CA GLN A 1 -3.31 15.34 19.19
C GLN A 1 -2.08 14.74 19.88
N LYS A 2 -1.56 13.57 19.44
CA LYS A 2 -0.35 12.95 20.03
C LYS A 2 0.83 13.91 20.25
N ASN A 3 1.26 14.65 19.23
CA ASN A 3 2.34 15.65 19.37
C ASN A 3 2.02 16.79 20.35
N ARG A 4 0.74 17.15 20.52
CA ARG A 4 0.31 18.20 21.47
C ARG A 4 0.40 17.68 22.90
N ILE A 5 -0.02 16.44 23.13
CA ILE A 5 0.07 15.75 24.43
C ILE A 5 1.53 15.57 24.82
N ASP A 6 2.38 15.10 23.91
CA ASP A 6 3.81 14.92 24.16
C ASP A 6 4.49 16.24 24.56
N LYS A 7 4.28 17.31 23.78
CA LYS A 7 4.82 18.64 24.12
C LYS A 7 4.34 19.16 25.48
N PHE A 8 3.05 18.97 25.80
CA PHE A 8 2.48 19.39 27.07
C PHE A 8 3.06 18.62 28.27
N LEU A 9 3.24 17.31 28.11
CA LEU A 9 3.87 16.46 29.12
C LEU A 9 5.34 16.83 29.31
N GLN A 10 6.07 17.10 28.22
CA GLN A 10 7.46 17.55 28.28
C GLN A 10 7.63 18.89 29.01
N SER A 11 6.74 19.87 28.75
CA SER A 11 6.76 21.14 29.48
C SER A 11 6.45 21.00 30.97
N SER A 12 5.84 19.88 31.37
CA SER A 12 5.49 19.58 32.75
C SER A 12 6.48 18.61 33.42
N GLY A 13 7.63 18.36 32.80
CA GLY A 13 8.70 17.51 33.35
C GLY A 13 8.59 16.02 33.00
N PHE A 14 7.69 15.61 32.11
CA PHE A 14 7.52 14.22 31.70
C PHE A 14 8.04 13.97 30.28
N ARG A 15 9.08 13.13 30.13
CA ARG A 15 9.71 12.84 28.83
C ARG A 15 9.34 11.45 28.29
N PHE A 16 8.10 11.28 27.84
CA PHE A 16 7.55 9.98 27.41
C PHE A 16 8.25 9.38 26.17
N THR A 17 8.44 10.19 25.12
CA THR A 17 8.94 9.73 23.81
C THR A 17 10.41 9.34 23.80
N ALA A 18 11.18 9.73 24.82
CA ALA A 18 12.59 9.36 24.95
C ALA A 18 12.78 7.91 25.47
N PHE A 19 11.77 7.34 26.13
CA PHE A 19 11.92 6.07 26.86
C PHE A 19 10.90 5.00 26.44
N LEU A 20 9.71 5.41 25.98
CA LEU A 20 8.72 4.49 25.45
C LEU A 20 8.82 4.42 23.93
N SER A 21 9.03 3.21 23.41
CA SER A 21 8.95 2.94 21.96
C SER A 21 7.59 3.28 21.37
N ASP A 22 6.53 3.16 22.17
CA ASP A 22 5.18 3.66 21.87
C ASP A 22 4.59 4.40 23.08
N ALA A 23 4.78 5.72 23.10
CA ALA A 23 4.27 6.61 24.15
C ALA A 23 2.72 6.64 24.25
N PHE A 24 2.00 6.21 23.20
CA PHE A 24 0.53 6.18 23.16
C PHE A 24 -0.02 4.76 23.04
N GLY A 25 0.82 3.75 23.29
CA GLY A 25 0.44 2.35 23.40
C GLY A 25 -0.20 2.05 24.75
N ALA A 26 -0.45 0.78 25.05
CA ALA A 26 -1.18 0.38 26.26
C ALA A 26 -0.53 0.90 27.56
N SER A 27 0.78 0.73 27.73
CA SER A 27 1.51 1.20 28.93
C SER A 27 1.50 2.73 29.03
N GLY A 28 1.77 3.44 27.92
CA GLY A 28 1.81 4.89 27.90
C GLY A 28 0.45 5.52 28.22
N ARG A 29 -0.65 4.96 27.68
CA ARG A 29 -2.01 5.38 28.02
C ARG A 29 -2.36 5.18 29.48
N ASN A 30 -1.97 4.05 30.06
CA ASN A 30 -2.20 3.80 31.49
C ASN A 30 -1.52 4.85 32.36
N ILE A 31 -0.26 5.19 32.03
CA ILE A 31 0.48 6.25 32.72
C ILE A 31 -0.23 7.60 32.53
N ILE A 32 -0.62 7.97 31.30
CA ILE A 32 -1.32 9.24 31.05
C ILE A 32 -2.63 9.32 31.84
N ARG A 33 -3.41 8.24 31.89
CA ARG A 33 -4.63 8.18 32.69
C ARG A 33 -4.35 8.34 34.19
N HIS A 34 -3.30 7.71 34.69
CA HIS A 34 -2.85 7.89 36.07
C HIS A 34 -2.46 9.35 36.34
N LEU A 35 -1.69 9.98 35.45
CA LEU A 35 -1.29 11.39 35.60
C LEU A 35 -2.49 12.35 35.55
N MET A 36 -3.53 12.04 34.77
CA MET A 36 -4.77 12.82 34.75
C MET A 36 -5.52 12.79 36.08
N GLU A 37 -5.41 11.70 36.84
CA GLU A 37 -6.06 11.51 38.14
C GLU A 37 -5.20 12.08 39.27
N TYR A 38 -3.93 11.66 39.38
CA TYR A 38 -3.08 11.92 40.55
C TYR A 38 -2.02 13.00 40.32
N GLY A 39 -1.69 13.33 39.07
CA GLY A 39 -0.77 14.41 38.71
C GLY A 39 0.72 14.09 38.88
N ASN A 40 1.06 13.02 39.57
CA ASN A 40 2.41 12.45 39.68
C ASN A 40 2.32 10.92 39.55
N ILE A 41 3.46 10.24 39.55
CA ILE A 41 3.49 8.78 39.49
C ILE A 41 4.57 8.22 40.41
N SER A 42 4.19 7.34 41.33
CA SER A 42 5.13 6.59 42.17
C SER A 42 5.66 5.35 41.46
N ARG A 43 6.71 4.73 42.00
CA ARG A 43 7.27 3.49 41.46
C ARG A 43 6.23 2.37 41.42
N GLU A 44 5.45 2.22 42.49
CA GLU A 44 4.42 1.18 42.62
C GLU A 44 3.28 1.41 41.63
N ALA A 45 2.88 2.67 41.44
CA ALA A 45 1.87 3.04 40.45
C ALA A 45 2.38 2.81 39.02
N LEU A 46 3.65 3.14 38.74
CA LEU A 46 4.28 2.91 37.46
C LEU A 46 4.34 1.42 37.12
N ASP A 47 4.73 0.54 38.06
CA ASP A 47 4.79 -0.90 37.83
C ASP A 47 3.42 -1.50 37.44
N ARG A 48 2.35 -1.02 38.08
CA ARG A 48 0.96 -1.38 37.73
C ARG A 48 0.57 -0.90 36.32
N CYS A 49 1.10 0.23 35.87
CA CYS A 49 0.81 0.77 34.54
C CYS A 49 1.59 0.07 33.41
N LEU A 50 2.79 -0.42 33.69
CA LEU A 50 3.70 -1.00 32.71
C LEU A 50 3.40 -2.48 32.40
N LYS A 51 3.48 -2.84 31.11
CA LYS A 51 3.43 -4.24 30.63
C LYS A 51 4.84 -4.87 30.53
N THR A 52 4.89 -6.21 30.50
CA THR A 52 6.05 -7.10 30.71
C THR A 52 7.42 -6.60 30.22
N GLN A 53 7.61 -6.26 28.95
CA GLN A 53 8.94 -5.87 28.44
C GLN A 53 9.38 -4.47 28.91
N THR A 54 8.43 -3.55 29.12
CA THR A 54 8.71 -2.18 29.56
C THR A 54 9.09 -2.11 31.04
N ARG A 55 8.66 -3.10 31.84
CA ARG A 55 9.02 -3.20 33.27
C ARG A 55 10.52 -3.36 33.52
N LYS A 56 11.27 -3.93 32.57
CA LYS A 56 12.73 -4.10 32.68
C LYS A 56 13.50 -2.78 32.79
N ARG A 57 12.87 -1.65 32.43
CA ARG A 57 13.47 -0.30 32.44
C ARG A 57 12.72 0.66 33.37
N ILE A 58 12.05 0.14 34.39
CA ILE A 58 11.19 0.94 35.27
C ILE A 58 11.93 2.09 35.95
N ASP A 59 13.18 1.87 36.38
CA ASP A 59 14.02 2.88 37.02
C ASP A 59 14.32 4.06 36.09
N GLU A 60 14.72 3.78 34.85
CA GLU A 60 14.97 4.81 33.84
C GLU A 60 13.70 5.61 33.51
N ILE A 61 12.57 4.91 33.40
CA ILE A 61 11.27 5.53 33.11
C ILE A 61 10.81 6.41 34.27
N LEU A 62 11.03 5.98 35.52
CA LEU A 62 10.66 6.78 36.68
C LEU A 62 11.43 8.10 36.73
N ILE A 63 12.73 8.09 36.42
CA ILE A 63 13.54 9.32 36.31
C ILE A 63 12.98 10.25 35.23
N ALA A 64 12.51 9.70 34.12
CA ALA A 64 11.92 10.47 33.03
C ALA A 64 10.52 11.04 33.33
N LEU A 65 9.85 10.52 34.35
CA LEU A 65 8.50 10.88 34.76
C LEU A 65 8.46 11.63 36.11
N ASN A 66 9.56 12.23 36.53
CA ASN A 66 9.69 12.93 37.81
C ASN A 66 9.02 14.34 37.83
N GLY A 67 7.96 14.52 37.03
CA GLY A 67 7.19 15.75 36.94
C GLY A 67 5.99 15.76 37.90
N SER A 68 5.33 16.91 37.98
CA SER A 68 4.03 17.04 38.66
C SER A 68 3.08 17.91 37.84
N LEU A 69 1.79 17.58 37.88
CA LEU A 69 0.73 18.32 37.20
C LEU A 69 -0.20 18.98 38.23
N SER A 70 -0.40 20.28 38.09
CA SER A 70 -1.45 21.01 38.81
C SER A 70 -2.85 20.53 38.41
N GLU A 71 -3.88 20.84 39.19
CA GLU A 71 -5.27 20.52 38.82
C GLU A 71 -5.65 21.11 37.46
N HIS A 72 -5.24 22.34 37.18
CA HIS A 72 -5.49 22.99 35.89
C HIS A 72 -4.81 22.25 34.73
N GLN A 73 -3.55 21.84 34.92
CA GLN A 73 -2.80 21.06 33.94
C GLN A 73 -3.42 19.68 33.71
N ARG A 74 -3.88 19.01 34.78
CA ARG A 74 -4.63 17.75 34.68
C ARG A 74 -5.93 17.92 33.91
N GLY A 75 -6.69 18.98 34.17
CA GLY A 75 -7.90 19.33 33.42
C GLY A 75 -7.64 19.50 31.92
N PHE A 76 -6.58 20.24 31.57
CA PHE A 76 -6.17 20.40 30.18
C PHE A 76 -5.74 19.07 29.54
N LEU A 77 -4.95 18.25 30.26
CA LEU A 77 -4.53 16.93 29.80
C LEU A 77 -5.74 16.01 29.52
N ARG A 78 -6.73 15.99 30.42
CA ARG A 78 -7.99 15.25 30.24
C ARG A 78 -8.70 15.66 28.96
N MET A 79 -8.79 16.96 28.67
CA MET A 79 -9.44 17.46 27.47
C MET A 79 -8.70 17.01 26.18
N ILE A 80 -7.38 17.20 26.11
CA ILE A 80 -6.62 16.84 24.90
C ILE A 80 -6.51 15.32 24.71
N PHE A 81 -6.48 14.54 25.80
CA PHE A 81 -6.48 13.08 25.75
C PHE A 81 -7.86 12.55 25.35
N GLY A 82 -8.94 13.10 25.89
CA GLY A 82 -10.31 12.79 25.45
C GLY A 82 -10.53 13.06 23.96
N HIS A 83 -9.98 14.16 23.42
CA HIS A 83 -10.00 14.40 21.97
C HIS A 83 -9.23 13.33 21.17
N LEU A 84 -8.12 12.81 21.69
CA LEU A 84 -7.40 11.73 21.03
C LEU A 84 -8.24 10.45 21.01
N GLU A 85 -8.83 10.07 22.14
CA GLU A 85 -9.67 8.88 22.25
C GLU A 85 -10.91 8.98 21.35
N ALA A 86 -11.58 10.14 21.31
CA ALA A 86 -12.71 10.37 20.42
C ALA A 86 -12.35 10.24 18.93
N LEU A 87 -11.20 10.80 18.51
CA LEU A 87 -10.72 10.65 17.13
C LEU A 87 -10.38 9.20 16.78
N GLU A 88 -9.83 8.44 17.72
CA GLU A 88 -9.55 7.03 17.53
C GLU A 88 -10.83 6.19 17.46
N GLN A 89 -11.84 6.52 18.27
CA GLN A 89 -13.17 5.91 18.18
C GLN A 89 -13.83 6.21 16.83
N HIS A 90 -13.80 7.47 16.37
CA HIS A 90 -14.30 7.83 15.04
C HIS A 90 -13.57 7.07 13.93
N ARG A 91 -12.24 6.91 14.03
CA ARG A 91 -11.46 6.10 13.09
C ARG A 91 -11.98 4.66 13.05
N HIS A 92 -12.18 4.03 14.21
CA HIS A 92 -12.72 2.66 14.26
C HIS A 92 -14.13 2.55 13.69
N THR A 93 -15.02 3.50 13.99
CA THR A 93 -16.36 3.56 13.38
C THR A 93 -16.29 3.60 11.85
N VAL A 94 -15.35 4.39 11.30
CA VAL A 94 -15.15 4.49 9.86
C VAL A 94 -14.54 3.19 9.30
N GLU A 95 -13.56 2.59 9.96
CA GLU A 95 -12.96 1.30 9.58
C GLU A 95 -14.00 0.17 9.54
N ASP A 96 -14.89 0.11 10.52
CA ASP A 96 -15.99 -0.85 10.58
C ASP A 96 -17.01 -0.63 9.45
N ALA A 97 -17.36 0.63 9.18
CA ALA A 97 -18.25 0.98 8.08
C ALA A 97 -17.64 0.61 6.72
N ILE A 98 -16.35 0.90 6.52
CA ILE A 98 -15.60 0.51 5.32
C ILE A 98 -15.61 -1.01 5.16
N THR A 99 -15.35 -1.76 6.23
CA THR A 99 -15.34 -3.23 6.19
C THR A 99 -16.71 -3.78 5.81
N LYS A 100 -17.80 -3.24 6.37
CA LYS A 100 -19.17 -3.61 5.99
C LYS A 100 -19.47 -3.34 4.52
N GLU A 101 -19.06 -2.19 3.98
CA GLU A 101 -19.25 -1.89 2.56
C GLU A 101 -18.43 -2.81 1.66
N ILE A 102 -17.18 -3.07 2.03
CA ILE A 102 -16.25 -3.97 1.33
C ILE A 102 -16.84 -5.39 1.21
N THR A 103 -17.49 -5.92 2.25
CA THR A 103 -18.09 -7.27 2.20
C THR A 103 -19.14 -7.46 1.09
N LYS A 104 -19.78 -6.37 0.62
CA LYS A 104 -20.71 -6.44 -0.52
C LYS A 104 -20.03 -6.80 -1.85
N HIS A 105 -18.70 -6.70 -1.89
CA HIS A 105 -17.88 -6.96 -3.07
C HIS A 105 -16.89 -8.12 -2.83
N GLU A 106 -17.27 -9.10 -2.00
CA GLU A 106 -16.42 -10.23 -1.61
C GLU A 106 -15.80 -10.99 -2.79
N GLU A 107 -16.57 -11.24 -3.85
CA GLU A 107 -16.07 -11.91 -5.05
C GLU A 107 -14.95 -11.12 -5.72
N ALA A 108 -15.15 -9.81 -5.94
CA ALA A 108 -14.14 -8.95 -6.54
C ALA A 108 -12.88 -8.84 -5.66
N LEU A 109 -13.05 -8.77 -4.33
CA LEU A 109 -11.92 -8.78 -3.41
C LEU A 109 -11.13 -10.07 -3.48
N SER A 110 -11.81 -11.23 -3.48
CA SER A 110 -11.18 -12.54 -3.59
C SER A 110 -10.37 -12.65 -4.88
N LEU A 111 -10.92 -12.15 -6.00
CA LEU A 111 -10.21 -12.07 -7.27
C LEU A 111 -8.94 -11.22 -7.14
N LEU A 112 -9.02 -10.00 -6.63
CA LEU A 112 -7.84 -9.12 -6.53
C LEU A 112 -6.79 -9.65 -5.53
N CYS A 113 -7.22 -10.18 -4.39
CA CYS A 113 -6.37 -10.80 -3.37
C CYS A 113 -5.66 -12.07 -3.86
N SER A 114 -6.15 -12.72 -4.93
CA SER A 114 -5.44 -13.82 -5.57
C SER A 114 -4.14 -13.39 -6.26
N ILE A 115 -3.98 -12.09 -6.55
CA ILE A 115 -2.73 -11.54 -7.09
C ILE A 115 -1.69 -11.46 -5.95
N PRO A 116 -0.52 -12.12 -6.07
CA PRO A 116 0.48 -12.09 -5.02
C PRO A 116 0.94 -10.66 -4.72
N GLY A 117 0.77 -10.20 -3.47
CA GLY A 117 1.16 -8.84 -3.06
C GLY A 117 0.04 -7.80 -3.08
N ILE A 118 -1.20 -8.21 -3.35
CA ILE A 118 -2.41 -7.43 -3.04
C ILE A 118 -3.04 -8.05 -1.79
N ASP A 119 -3.27 -7.23 -0.77
CA ASP A 119 -4.05 -7.58 0.41
C ASP A 119 -5.46 -7.00 0.33
N VAL A 120 -6.29 -7.27 1.35
CA VAL A 120 -7.68 -6.80 1.40
C VAL A 120 -7.76 -5.27 1.33
N THR A 121 -6.85 -4.57 2.00
CA THR A 121 -6.82 -3.10 2.01
C THR A 121 -6.52 -2.54 0.62
N ALA A 122 -5.49 -3.08 -0.06
CA ALA A 122 -5.14 -2.66 -1.40
C ALA A 122 -6.21 -3.04 -2.42
N ALA A 123 -6.80 -4.22 -2.31
CA ALA A 123 -7.91 -4.66 -3.16
C ALA A 123 -9.12 -3.74 -3.01
N ALA A 124 -9.51 -3.43 -1.77
CA ALA A 124 -10.61 -2.53 -1.46
C ALA A 124 -10.36 -1.11 -1.98
N ALA A 125 -9.15 -0.58 -1.79
CA ALA A 125 -8.78 0.73 -2.31
C ALA A 125 -8.84 0.76 -3.85
N ILE A 126 -8.41 -0.31 -4.53
CA ILE A 126 -8.53 -0.39 -5.99
C ILE A 126 -10.00 -0.43 -6.39
N ILE A 127 -10.82 -1.30 -5.80
CA ILE A 127 -12.26 -1.42 -6.10
C ILE A 127 -13.00 -0.12 -5.83
N ALA A 128 -12.66 0.62 -4.78
CA ALA A 128 -13.26 1.91 -4.48
C ALA A 128 -13.01 2.95 -5.59
N GLU A 129 -11.87 2.86 -6.28
CA GLU A 129 -11.52 3.79 -7.35
C GLU A 129 -12.07 3.38 -8.73
N ILE A 130 -12.10 2.08 -9.06
CA ILE A 130 -12.50 1.60 -10.40
C ILE A 130 -13.89 0.96 -10.46
N GLY A 131 -14.49 0.64 -9.31
CA GLY A 131 -15.70 -0.18 -9.22
C GLY A 131 -15.46 -1.64 -9.60
N THR A 132 -16.54 -2.43 -9.56
CA THR A 132 -16.53 -3.84 -10.00
C THR A 132 -17.03 -4.01 -11.44
N ASP A 133 -17.82 -3.06 -11.95
CA ASP A 133 -18.34 -3.10 -13.30
C ASP A 133 -17.34 -2.55 -14.33
N MET A 134 -16.76 -3.47 -15.10
CA MET A 134 -15.80 -3.13 -16.15
C MET A 134 -16.46 -2.67 -17.46
N SER A 135 -17.79 -2.64 -17.56
CA SER A 135 -18.52 -2.13 -18.74
C SER A 135 -18.26 -0.64 -18.99
N ALA A 136 -17.92 0.11 -17.94
CA ALA A 136 -17.53 1.52 -18.01
C ALA A 136 -16.28 1.78 -18.88
N PHE A 137 -15.46 0.75 -19.13
CA PHE A 137 -14.26 0.85 -19.94
C PHE A 137 -14.31 -0.14 -21.12
N PRO A 138 -14.20 0.35 -22.38
CA PRO A 138 -14.25 -0.52 -23.56
C PRO A 138 -13.18 -1.62 -23.56
N ASP A 139 -11.96 -1.28 -23.12
CA ASP A 139 -10.85 -2.22 -22.99
C ASP A 139 -9.89 -1.85 -21.83
N SER A 140 -8.92 -2.73 -21.59
CA SER A 140 -7.89 -2.52 -20.56
C SER A 140 -6.98 -1.31 -20.81
N GLN A 141 -6.88 -0.83 -22.06
CA GLN A 141 -6.07 0.34 -22.39
C GLN A 141 -6.76 1.63 -21.94
N HIS A 142 -8.09 1.69 -22.04
CA HIS A 142 -8.90 2.84 -21.62
C HIS A 142 -8.79 3.06 -20.11
N ILE A 143 -8.98 2.02 -19.30
CA ILE A 143 -8.81 2.12 -17.83
C ILE A 143 -7.37 2.51 -17.45
N CYS A 144 -6.36 1.98 -18.15
CA CYS A 144 -4.96 2.38 -17.92
C CYS A 144 -4.68 3.84 -18.30
N SER A 145 -5.34 4.34 -19.34
CA SER A 145 -5.24 5.74 -19.76
C SER A 145 -5.90 6.67 -18.73
N TRP A 146 -7.12 6.32 -18.32
CA TRP A 146 -7.89 7.02 -17.29
C TRP A 146 -7.14 7.07 -15.95
N ALA A 147 -6.48 5.97 -15.55
CA ALA A 147 -5.64 5.92 -14.35
C ALA A 147 -4.33 6.72 -14.47
N GLY A 148 -4.01 7.29 -15.63
CA GLY A 148 -2.75 8.03 -15.84
C GLY A 148 -1.51 7.12 -15.87
N LEU A 149 -1.67 5.84 -16.24
CA LEU A 149 -0.61 4.85 -16.42
C LEU A 149 -0.18 4.70 -17.89
N SER A 150 -0.79 5.45 -18.80
CA SER A 150 -0.37 5.61 -20.19
C SER A 150 0.59 6.79 -20.34
N PRO A 151 1.66 6.67 -21.15
CA PRO A 151 2.41 7.85 -21.60
C PRO A 151 1.48 8.75 -22.41
N GLY A 152 1.59 10.07 -22.23
CA GLY A 152 0.85 11.04 -23.04
C GLY A 152 1.26 11.01 -24.50
N ASN A 153 0.36 11.40 -25.40
CA ASN A 153 0.71 11.61 -26.80
C ASN A 153 1.15 13.07 -27.00
N ASN A 154 2.45 13.34 -26.95
CA ASN A 154 3.01 14.67 -27.18
C ASN A 154 3.64 14.72 -28.58
N GLU A 155 2.78 14.83 -29.59
CA GLU A 155 3.18 15.01 -30.99
C GLU A 155 2.87 16.45 -31.43
N SER A 156 3.86 17.11 -32.03
CA SER A 156 3.67 18.40 -32.69
C SER A 156 4.39 18.39 -34.03
N ALA A 157 3.69 18.79 -35.10
CA ALA A 157 4.25 18.83 -36.47
C ALA A 157 4.97 17.53 -36.88
N GLY A 158 4.35 16.37 -36.60
CA GLY A 158 4.89 15.05 -36.97
C GLY A 158 6.08 14.56 -36.14
N LYS A 159 6.59 15.35 -35.18
CA LYS A 159 7.67 14.95 -34.28
C LYS A 159 7.13 14.49 -32.93
N ARG A 160 7.48 13.27 -32.53
CA ARG A 160 7.25 12.72 -31.17
C ARG A 160 8.20 13.37 -30.18
N LYS A 161 7.67 14.16 -29.26
CA LYS A 161 8.42 14.76 -28.16
C LYS A 161 8.48 13.80 -26.97
N SER A 162 9.41 14.07 -26.04
CA SER A 162 9.44 13.38 -24.75
C SER A 162 8.08 13.53 -24.04
N ALA A 163 7.43 12.42 -23.75
CA ALA A 163 6.12 12.38 -23.13
C ALA A 163 6.23 12.00 -21.65
N HIS A 164 5.53 12.78 -20.82
CA HIS A 164 5.26 12.42 -19.43
C HIS A 164 4.01 11.54 -19.37
N ILE A 165 3.84 10.81 -18.26
CA ILE A 165 2.57 10.14 -17.99
C ILE A 165 1.47 11.18 -17.77
N ASN A 166 0.27 10.86 -18.21
CA ASN A 166 -0.87 11.76 -18.04
C ASN A 166 -1.24 11.92 -16.56
N LYS A 167 -1.85 13.05 -16.24
CA LYS A 167 -2.61 13.19 -14.99
C LYS A 167 -3.83 12.27 -15.12
N GLY A 168 -4.01 11.41 -14.12
CA GLY A 168 -5.12 10.48 -14.01
C GLY A 168 -5.40 10.28 -12.52
N ASN A 169 -6.08 9.21 -12.15
CA ASN A 169 -6.39 8.94 -10.75
C ASN A 169 -5.11 8.78 -9.89
N PRO A 170 -4.80 9.72 -8.97
CA PRO A 170 -3.57 9.70 -8.20
C PRO A 170 -3.59 8.61 -7.12
N TYR A 171 -4.75 8.31 -6.54
CA TYR A 171 -4.90 7.29 -5.50
C TYR A 171 -4.67 5.90 -6.08
N LEU A 172 -5.41 5.54 -7.14
CA LEU A 172 -5.26 4.25 -7.81
C LEU A 172 -3.83 4.03 -8.32
N LYS A 173 -3.24 5.05 -8.95
CA LYS A 173 -1.87 4.97 -9.47
C LYS A 173 -0.85 4.73 -8.35
N SER A 174 -1.01 5.41 -7.21
CA SER A 174 -0.09 5.27 -6.08
C SER A 174 -0.21 3.88 -5.48
N MET A 175 -1.44 3.40 -5.24
CA MET A 175 -1.70 2.04 -4.75
C MET A 175 -1.11 0.97 -5.67
N LEU A 176 -1.31 1.08 -6.99
CA LEU A 176 -0.75 0.12 -7.96
C LEU A 176 0.79 0.16 -8.02
N CYS A 177 1.39 1.33 -7.77
CA CYS A 177 2.85 1.44 -7.70
C CYS A 177 3.41 0.79 -6.42
N GLU A 178 2.71 0.91 -5.29
CA GLU A 178 3.08 0.23 -4.04
C GLU A 178 2.96 -1.28 -4.17
N VAL A 179 1.83 -1.78 -4.68
CA VAL A 179 1.65 -3.20 -5.02
C VAL A 179 2.74 -3.68 -5.98
N GLY A 180 3.02 -2.89 -7.03
CA GLY A 180 4.09 -3.18 -7.98
C GLY A 180 5.47 -3.26 -7.30
N TRP A 181 5.74 -2.40 -6.33
CA TRP A 181 6.98 -2.44 -5.56
C TRP A 181 7.09 -3.71 -4.71
N VAL A 182 6.01 -4.11 -4.01
CA VAL A 182 5.93 -5.38 -3.27
C VAL A 182 6.20 -6.57 -4.20
N ILE A 183 5.53 -6.63 -5.35
CA ILE A 183 5.72 -7.68 -6.36
C ILE A 183 7.15 -7.71 -6.88
N SER A 184 7.78 -6.54 -7.07
CA SER A 184 9.16 -6.46 -7.55
C SER A 184 10.18 -7.10 -6.60
N GLY A 185 9.86 -7.19 -5.31
CA GLY A 185 10.67 -7.88 -4.30
C GLY A 185 10.54 -9.40 -4.36
N LYS A 186 9.40 -9.93 -4.83
CA LYS A 186 9.11 -11.37 -4.90
C LYS A 186 9.72 -12.01 -6.17
N ARG A 187 11.02 -12.33 -6.14
CA ARG A 187 11.81 -12.74 -7.32
C ARG A 187 11.35 -14.01 -8.03
N SER A 188 10.57 -14.86 -7.37
CA SER A 188 10.00 -16.08 -7.96
C SER A 188 8.87 -15.80 -8.96
N LEU A 189 8.25 -14.62 -8.90
CA LEU A 189 7.11 -14.27 -9.76
C LEU A 189 7.57 -13.80 -11.15
N TYR A 190 6.84 -14.20 -12.20
CA TYR A 190 7.02 -13.73 -13.57
C TYR A 190 6.93 -12.21 -13.66
N LEU A 191 5.97 -11.59 -12.96
CA LEU A 191 5.82 -10.13 -12.94
C LEU A 191 7.05 -9.42 -12.35
N SER A 192 7.70 -10.02 -11.34
CA SER A 192 8.97 -9.54 -10.80
C SER A 192 10.08 -9.64 -11.84
N GLY A 193 10.27 -10.82 -12.45
CA GLY A 193 11.28 -11.00 -13.51
C GLY A 193 11.06 -10.07 -14.71
N TRP A 194 9.81 -9.81 -15.09
CA TRP A 194 9.45 -8.83 -16.11
C TRP A 194 9.82 -7.40 -15.69
N TYR A 195 9.52 -6.99 -14.45
CA TYR A 195 9.91 -5.69 -13.92
C TYR A 195 11.43 -5.48 -13.97
N TRP A 196 12.22 -6.48 -13.56
CA TRP A 196 13.68 -6.35 -13.55
C TRP A 196 14.27 -6.20 -14.96
N ARG A 197 13.71 -6.89 -15.96
CA ARG A 197 14.08 -6.69 -17.39
C ARG A 197 13.77 -5.30 -17.92
N ILE A 198 12.69 -4.67 -17.43
CA ILE A 198 12.35 -3.29 -17.80
C ILE A 198 13.25 -2.30 -17.06
N LYS A 199 13.48 -2.54 -15.75
CA LYS A 199 14.33 -1.70 -14.89
C LYS A 199 15.76 -1.60 -15.45
N GLN A 200 16.35 -2.69 -15.90
CA GLN A 200 17.69 -2.69 -16.52
C GLN A 200 17.79 -1.78 -17.74
N ARG A 201 16.73 -1.68 -18.55
CA ARG A 201 16.74 -0.89 -19.80
C ARG A 201 16.25 0.55 -19.65
N LYS A 202 15.33 0.80 -18.71
CA LYS A 202 14.58 2.07 -18.61
C LYS A 202 14.67 2.75 -17.24
N GLY A 203 15.32 2.13 -16.26
CA GLY A 203 15.40 2.61 -14.88
C GLY A 203 14.17 2.24 -14.03
N ALA A 204 14.33 2.37 -12.70
CA ALA A 204 13.36 1.89 -11.72
C ALA A 204 11.98 2.58 -11.82
N LYS A 205 11.94 3.91 -11.85
CA LYS A 205 10.67 4.68 -11.89
C LYS A 205 9.79 4.27 -13.09
N ARG A 206 10.39 4.14 -14.27
CA ARG A 206 9.68 3.72 -15.49
C ARG A 206 9.23 2.27 -15.42
N ALA A 207 10.02 1.39 -14.81
CA ALA A 207 9.65 0.00 -14.60
C ALA A 207 8.47 -0.15 -13.63
N THR A 208 8.42 0.65 -12.56
CA THR A 208 7.31 0.63 -11.58
C THR A 208 6.01 1.02 -12.25
N ILE A 209 5.99 2.12 -13.01
CA ILE A 209 4.80 2.55 -13.76
C ILE A 209 4.38 1.49 -14.80
N ALA A 210 5.35 0.89 -15.51
CA ALA A 210 5.06 -0.15 -16.48
C ALA A 210 4.45 -1.40 -15.83
N LEU A 211 4.90 -1.76 -14.62
CA LEU A 211 4.34 -2.87 -13.84
C LEU A 211 2.94 -2.52 -13.33
N ALA A 212 2.73 -1.32 -12.79
CA ALA A 212 1.42 -0.82 -12.38
C ALA A 212 0.40 -0.86 -13.54
N ARG A 213 0.80 -0.42 -14.74
CA ARG A 213 -0.02 -0.54 -15.96
C ARG A 213 -0.37 -1.99 -16.26
N LYS A 214 0.61 -2.89 -16.18
CA LYS A 214 0.42 -4.32 -16.45
C LYS A 214 -0.52 -4.96 -15.42
N LEU A 215 -0.41 -4.58 -14.15
CA LEU A 215 -1.29 -5.00 -13.07
C LEU A 215 -2.73 -4.53 -13.29
N LEU A 216 -2.93 -3.25 -13.61
CA LEU A 216 -4.28 -2.73 -13.86
C LEU A 216 -4.95 -3.41 -15.06
N ALA A 217 -4.19 -3.71 -16.11
CA ALA A 217 -4.72 -4.47 -17.24
C ALA A 217 -5.13 -5.90 -16.84
N LEU A 218 -4.38 -6.55 -15.93
CA LEU A 218 -4.74 -7.86 -15.39
C LEU A 218 -6.00 -7.78 -14.52
N ILE A 219 -6.06 -6.81 -13.61
CA ILE A 219 -7.22 -6.55 -12.74
C ILE A 219 -8.48 -6.33 -13.59
N TYR A 220 -8.41 -5.50 -14.63
CA TYR A 220 -9.50 -5.30 -15.58
C TYR A 220 -9.98 -6.62 -16.20
N THR A 221 -9.05 -7.47 -16.67
CA THR A 221 -9.43 -8.75 -17.26
C THR A 221 -10.04 -9.70 -16.23
N MET A 222 -9.49 -9.76 -15.02
CA MET A 222 -9.98 -10.63 -13.95
C MET A 222 -11.38 -10.24 -13.50
N LEU A 223 -11.65 -8.95 -13.32
CA LEU A 223 -12.98 -8.44 -12.99
C LEU A 223 -13.98 -8.67 -14.15
N LYS A 224 -13.53 -8.53 -15.39
CA LYS A 224 -14.39 -8.75 -16.58
C LYS A 224 -14.74 -10.23 -16.80
N THR A 225 -13.83 -11.16 -16.52
CA THR A 225 -14.04 -12.60 -16.76
C THR A 225 -14.44 -13.38 -15.50
N GLY A 226 -14.37 -12.77 -14.31
CA GLY A 226 -14.57 -13.45 -13.04
C GLY A 226 -13.51 -14.52 -12.74
N SER A 227 -12.35 -14.46 -13.39
CA SER A 227 -11.32 -15.50 -13.28
C SER A 227 -10.19 -15.05 -12.35
N PRO A 228 -9.76 -15.88 -11.38
CA PRO A 228 -8.69 -15.52 -10.45
C PRO A 228 -7.34 -15.42 -11.17
N TYR A 229 -6.37 -14.81 -10.49
CA TYR A 229 -5.02 -14.68 -10.99
C TYR A 229 -4.38 -16.05 -11.16
N ASN A 230 -3.80 -16.28 -12.34
CA ASN A 230 -3.06 -17.49 -12.65
C ASN A 230 -1.71 -17.13 -13.26
N GLU A 231 -0.61 -17.48 -12.58
CA GLU A 231 0.76 -17.23 -13.03
C GLU A 231 1.09 -17.94 -14.36
N ASP A 232 0.55 -19.15 -14.56
CA ASP A 232 0.86 -20.00 -15.72
C ASP A 232 0.42 -19.38 -17.04
N CYS A 233 -0.55 -18.45 -17.00
CA CYS A 233 -1.02 -17.75 -18.20
C CYS A 233 0.12 -17.00 -18.91
N PHE A 234 1.14 -16.54 -18.16
CA PHE A 234 2.27 -15.83 -18.75
C PHE A 234 3.19 -16.76 -19.53
N GLU A 235 3.45 -17.95 -19.01
CA GLU A 235 4.28 -18.96 -19.67
C GLU A 235 3.57 -19.55 -20.89
N ILE A 236 2.26 -19.83 -20.79
CA ILE A 236 1.44 -20.25 -21.94
C ILE A 236 1.52 -19.20 -23.05
N ARG A 237 1.32 -17.92 -22.71
CA ARG A 237 1.38 -16.82 -23.68
C ARG A 237 2.78 -16.64 -24.27
N ARG A 238 3.83 -16.85 -23.49
CA ARG A 238 5.24 -16.81 -23.95
C ARG A 238 5.48 -17.89 -25.01
N LYS A 239 5.15 -19.15 -24.70
CA LYS A 239 5.28 -20.29 -25.63
C LYS A 239 4.48 -20.07 -26.92
N GLN A 240 3.26 -19.56 -26.82
CA GLN A 240 2.45 -19.23 -28.00
C GLN A 240 3.09 -18.14 -28.86
N SER A 241 3.68 -17.10 -28.24
CA SER A 241 4.38 -16.04 -28.95
C SER A 241 5.66 -16.53 -29.63
N GLU A 242 6.41 -17.42 -28.98
CA GLU A 242 7.60 -18.07 -29.55
C GLU A 242 7.23 -18.91 -30.77
N ARG A 243 6.18 -19.72 -30.68
CA ARG A 243 5.64 -20.50 -31.83
C ARG A 243 5.27 -19.59 -33.00
N LYS A 244 4.50 -18.53 -32.74
CA LYS A 244 4.11 -17.55 -33.78
C LYS A 244 5.33 -16.87 -34.42
N ARG A 245 6.36 -16.56 -33.63
CA ARG A 245 7.60 -15.98 -34.13
C ARG A 245 8.37 -16.97 -35.01
N ALA A 246 8.51 -18.22 -34.56
CA ALA A 246 9.16 -19.28 -35.33
C ALA A 246 8.46 -19.47 -36.67
N SER A 247 7.12 -19.59 -36.70
CA SER A 247 6.35 -19.70 -37.93
C SER A 247 6.55 -18.51 -38.86
N ARG A 248 6.61 -17.28 -38.33
CA ARG A 248 6.91 -16.09 -39.15
C ARG A 248 8.30 -16.14 -39.77
N MET A 249 9.33 -16.52 -39.00
CA MET A 249 10.71 -16.62 -39.49
C MET A 249 10.85 -17.72 -40.54
N VAL A 250 10.19 -18.86 -40.36
CA VAL A 250 10.12 -19.93 -41.37
C VAL A 250 9.53 -19.39 -42.67
N ASN A 251 8.39 -18.69 -42.59
CA ASN A 251 7.73 -18.11 -43.77
C ASN A 251 8.61 -17.06 -44.48
N GLU A 252 9.35 -16.24 -43.74
CA GLU A 252 10.27 -15.25 -44.32
C GLU A 252 11.46 -15.92 -45.03
N LEU A 253 12.04 -16.96 -44.43
CA LEU A 253 13.16 -17.70 -45.04
C LEU A 253 12.72 -18.47 -46.29
N GLN A 254 11.54 -19.09 -46.26
CA GLN A 254 10.97 -19.75 -47.43
C GLN A 254 10.71 -18.77 -48.58
N LYS A 255 10.27 -17.54 -48.30
CA LYS A 255 10.12 -16.48 -49.32
C LYS A 255 11.43 -16.06 -49.96
N LEU A 256 12.55 -16.18 -49.24
CA LEU A 256 13.89 -15.90 -49.74
C LEU A 256 14.53 -17.12 -50.46
N GLY A 257 13.79 -18.22 -50.63
CA GLY A 257 14.25 -19.42 -51.33
C GLY A 257 15.01 -20.43 -50.46
N TYR A 258 15.08 -20.22 -49.14
CA TYR A 258 15.72 -21.17 -48.23
C TYR A 258 14.75 -22.29 -47.81
N PHE A 259 15.25 -23.53 -47.79
CA PHE A 259 14.51 -24.69 -47.26
C PHE A 259 14.76 -24.81 -45.75
N VAL A 260 13.71 -24.68 -44.94
CA VAL A 260 13.82 -24.74 -43.47
C VAL A 260 13.24 -26.07 -42.98
N VAL A 261 14.08 -26.89 -42.36
CA VAL A 261 13.69 -28.16 -41.73
C VAL A 261 13.72 -27.98 -40.21
N ALA A 262 12.65 -28.37 -39.52
CA ALA A 262 12.67 -28.39 -38.06
C ALA A 262 13.69 -29.44 -37.58
N PRO A 263 14.50 -29.15 -36.55
CA PRO A 263 15.35 -30.18 -35.96
C PRO A 263 14.46 -31.31 -35.44
N GLY A 264 14.74 -32.54 -35.89
CA GLY A 264 14.06 -33.77 -35.48
C GLY A 264 14.36 -34.14 -34.03
#